data_AF-A0A923DAG9-F1
#
_entry.id   AF-A0A923DAG9-F1
#
_cell.length_a   1.000
_cell.length_b   1.000
_cell.length_c   1.000
_cell.angle_alpha   90.00
_cell.angle_beta   90.00
_cell.angle_gamma   90.00
#
_symmetry.space_group_name_H-M   'P 1'
#
loop_
_entity.id
_entity.type
_entity.pdbx_description
1 polymer ?
#
loop_
_entity_poly.entity_id
_entity_poly.type
_entity_poly.pdbx_seq_one_letter_code
_entity_poly.pdbx_strand_id
1 'polypeptide(L)'
;MGYFITAHGFGHAARASAVMQALQARLPNVHFDLFTQVPEWFFRDSLSAGFTYHNFAGDVGLVQTSPFSEDLPATVAKLKHAKTNAHSQISVAAKILAER
;
A
#
# COMPACT_ATOMS: atom_id res chain seq x y z
N MET A 1 9.01 -10.23 3.06
CA MET A 1 7.78 -10.63 2.32
C MET A 1 7.09 -9.38 1.82
N GLY A 2 6.83 -9.27 0.51
CA GLY A 2 6.11 -8.11 -0.04
C GLY A 2 4.61 -8.13 0.30
N TYR A 3 4.07 -7.00 0.74
CA TYR A 3 2.64 -6.83 1.03
C TYR A 3 2.13 -5.53 0.37
N PHE A 4 1.24 -5.66 -0.62
CA PHE A 4 0.72 -4.53 -1.40
C PHE A 4 -0.67 -4.16 -0.89
N ILE A 5 -0.87 -2.89 -0.53
CA ILE A 5 -2.10 -2.41 0.11
C ILE A 5 -2.59 -1.17 -0.62
N THR A 6 -3.82 -1.22 -1.13
CA THR A 6 -4.43 -0.08 -1.80
C THR A 6 -4.88 1.00 -0.82
N ALA A 7 -4.85 2.27 -1.25
CA ALA A 7 -4.95 3.44 -0.38
C ALA A 7 -6.17 4.32 -0.70
N HIS A 8 -7.38 3.87 -0.34
CA HIS A 8 -8.64 4.62 -0.50
C HIS A 8 -9.36 4.79 0.84
N GLY A 9 -8.58 5.10 1.87
CA GLY A 9 -8.98 5.05 3.28
C GLY A 9 -8.21 3.97 4.06
N PHE A 10 -8.60 3.74 5.32
CA PHE A 10 -7.85 2.85 6.22
C PHE A 10 -8.38 1.41 6.28
N GLY A 11 -9.53 1.10 5.66
CA GLY A 11 -10.16 -0.22 5.79
C GLY A 11 -9.30 -1.37 5.23
N HIS A 12 -8.57 -1.15 4.14
CA HIS A 12 -7.67 -2.16 3.58
C HIS A 12 -6.42 -2.34 4.43
N ALA A 13 -5.84 -1.23 4.89
CA ALA A 13 -4.70 -1.26 5.80
C ALA A 13 -5.05 -1.92 7.14
N ALA A 14 -6.19 -1.61 7.74
CA ALA A 14 -6.64 -2.24 8.99
C ALA A 14 -6.74 -3.76 8.87
N ARG A 15 -7.37 -4.24 7.79
CA ARG A 15 -7.50 -5.69 7.53
C ARG A 15 -6.14 -6.34 7.24
N ALA A 16 -5.29 -5.68 6.47
CA ALA A 16 -3.93 -6.15 6.21
C ALA A 16 -3.10 -6.22 7.51
N SER A 17 -3.20 -5.21 8.38
CA SER A 17 -2.53 -5.20 9.69
C SER A 17 -2.95 -6.38 10.56
N ALA A 18 -4.25 -6.69 10.62
CA ALA A 18 -4.74 -7.86 11.36
C ALA A 18 -4.17 -9.18 10.82
N VAL A 19 -4.10 -9.35 9.50
CA VAL A 19 -3.48 -10.53 8.88
C VAL A 19 -1.98 -10.59 9.18
N MET A 20 -1.26 -9.47 9.08
CA MET A 20 0.17 -9.40 9.37
C MET A 20 0.48 -9.74 10.83
N GLN A 21 -0.30 -9.24 11.78
CA GLN A 21 -0.16 -9.61 13.20
C GLN A 21 -0.38 -11.11 13.41
N ALA A 22 -1.42 -11.69 12.80
CA ALA A 22 -1.70 -13.11 12.92
C ALA A 22 -0.57 -13.97 12.31
N LEU A 23 0.05 -13.50 11.22
CA LEU A 23 1.22 -14.15 10.62
C LEU A 23 2.45 -14.04 11.52
N GLN A 24 2.72 -12.87 12.09
CA GLN A 24 3.84 -12.66 13.03
C GLN A 24 3.74 -13.57 14.25
N ALA A 25 2.54 -13.79 14.79
CA ALA A 25 2.34 -14.71 15.90
C ALA A 25 2.73 -16.17 15.58
N ARG A 26 2.68 -16.56 14.30
CA ARG A 26 3.05 -17.91 13.82
C ARG A 26 4.47 -17.99 13.27
N LEU A 27 4.96 -16.87 12.74
CA LEU A 27 6.28 -16.72 12.11
C LEU A 27 6.97 -15.49 12.73
N PRO A 28 7.56 -15.61 13.94
CA PRO A 28 8.09 -14.46 14.67
C PRO A 28 9.17 -13.66 13.93
N ASN A 29 9.85 -14.30 12.98
CA ASN A 29 10.93 -13.70 12.19
C ASN A 29 10.45 -13.15 10.83
N VAL A 30 9.13 -13.13 10.57
CA VAL A 30 8.62 -12.59 9.30
C VAL A 30 8.80 -11.08 9.26
N HIS A 31 9.48 -10.59 8.23
CA HIS A 31 9.61 -9.17 7.91
C HIS A 31 8.71 -8.81 6.73
N PHE A 32 7.98 -7.70 6.83
CA PHE A 32 7.12 -7.21 5.76
C PHE A 32 7.70 -5.96 5.08
N ASP A 33 7.73 -6.00 3.76
CA ASP A 33 7.96 -4.83 2.90
C ASP A 33 6.57 -4.35 2.44
N LEU A 34 6.10 -3.24 3.00
CA LEU A 34 4.79 -2.67 2.73
C LEU A 34 4.87 -1.73 1.53
N PHE A 35 4.05 -2.00 0.52
CA PHE A 35 3.93 -1.18 -0.69
C PHE A 35 2.56 -0.53 -0.71
N THR A 36 2.50 0.76 -0.35
CA THR A 36 1.23 1.48 -0.22
C THR A 36 1.42 2.99 -0.19
N GLN A 37 0.33 3.74 -0.35
CA GLN A 37 0.27 5.18 -0.05
C GLN A 37 -0.50 5.47 1.25
N VAL A 38 -0.95 4.44 1.98
CA VAL A 38 -1.52 4.63 3.33
C VAL A 38 -0.41 5.17 4.24
N PRO A 39 -0.66 6.26 4.99
CA PRO A 39 0.37 6.87 5.83
C PRO A 39 1.09 5.88 6.75
N GLU A 40 2.42 5.96 6.78
CA GLU A 40 3.27 5.05 7.56
C GLU A 40 2.92 5.01 9.07
N TRP A 41 2.46 6.14 9.63
CA TRP A 41 2.04 6.21 11.03
C TRP A 41 0.94 5.18 11.35
N PHE A 42 0.06 4.90 10.39
CA PHE A 42 -1.03 3.93 10.59
C PHE A 42 -0.48 2.54 10.92
N PHE A 43 0.57 2.13 10.23
CA PHE A 43 1.19 0.82 10.43
C PHE A 43 2.07 0.79 11.68
N ARG A 44 2.75 1.90 12.01
CA ARG A 44 3.49 2.00 13.29
C ARG A 44 2.57 1.87 14.50
N ASP A 45 1.37 2.43 14.41
CA ASP A 45 0.37 2.34 15.49
C ASP A 45 -0.36 0.98 15.49
N SER A 46 -0.41 0.29 14.34
CA SER A 46 -1.13 -0.97 14.19
C SER A 46 -0.26 -2.23 14.37
N LEU A 47 1.03 -2.18 14.11
CA LEU A 47 1.90 -3.38 14.08
C LEU A 47 2.90 -3.33 15.24
N SER A 48 3.09 -4.47 15.91
CA SER A 48 4.04 -4.61 17.02
C SER A 48 5.46 -4.93 16.57
N ALA A 49 5.64 -5.50 15.37
CA ALA A 49 6.95 -5.84 14.82
C ALA A 49 7.34 -4.93 13.66
N GLY A 50 8.64 -4.92 13.35
CA GLY A 50 9.22 -4.08 12.30
C GLY A 50 8.70 -4.42 10.91
N PHE A 51 8.60 -3.38 10.08
CA PHE A 51 8.32 -3.46 8.65
C PHE A 51 9.19 -2.43 7.94
N THR A 52 9.36 -2.59 6.62
CA THR A 52 9.91 -1.54 5.76
C THR A 52 8.78 -0.93 4.95
N TYR A 53 8.66 0.39 5.01
CA TYR A 53 7.65 1.13 4.26
C TYR A 53 8.19 1.59 2.91
N HIS A 54 7.44 1.30 1.84
CA HIS A 54 7.70 1.76 0.49
C HIS A 54 6.48 2.55 0.01
N ASN A 55 6.66 3.86 -0.22
CA ASN A 55 5.62 4.68 -0.82
C ASN A 55 5.37 4.22 -2.26
N PHE A 56 4.27 3.51 -2.47
CA PHE A 56 3.98 2.82 -3.73
C PHE A 56 2.53 3.05 -4.15
N ALA A 57 2.37 3.59 -5.37
CA ALA A 57 1.07 3.86 -5.95
C ALA A 57 0.61 2.63 -6.75
N GLY A 58 0.17 1.59 -6.03
CA GLY A 58 -0.24 0.32 -6.64
C GLY A 58 -1.58 0.37 -7.36
N ASP A 59 -2.41 1.36 -7.06
CA ASP A 59 -3.67 1.57 -7.75
C ASP A 59 -4.07 3.04 -7.85
N VAL A 60 -5.03 3.28 -8.74
CA VAL A 60 -5.57 4.61 -9.00
C VAL A 60 -6.67 4.94 -8.01
N GLY A 61 -7.57 3.98 -7.78
CA GLY A 61 -8.80 4.17 -7.02
C GLY A 61 -9.76 5.16 -7.64
N LEU A 62 -10.55 5.76 -6.77
CA LEU A 62 -11.35 6.94 -7.03
C LEU A 62 -10.77 8.11 -6.22
N VAL A 63 -10.63 9.26 -6.87
CA VAL A 63 -10.41 10.51 -6.15
C VAL A 63 -11.74 10.90 -5.53
N GLN A 64 -11.77 11.07 -4.23
CA GLN A 64 -12.99 11.41 -3.48
C GLN A 64 -12.75 12.69 -2.69
N THR A 65 -13.73 13.60 -2.72
CA THR A 65 -13.73 14.81 -1.88
C THR A 65 -14.44 14.58 -0.56
N SER A 66 -15.28 13.54 -0.48
CA SER A 66 -15.93 13.03 0.73
C SER A 66 -16.25 11.54 0.58
N PRO A 67 -16.66 10.83 1.65
CA PRO A 67 -17.04 9.42 1.55
C PRO A 67 -18.16 9.11 0.54
N PHE A 68 -18.97 10.12 0.17
CA PHE A 68 -20.11 9.97 -0.74
C PHE A 68 -19.96 10.79 -2.03
N SER A 69 -18.83 11.45 -2.25
CA SER A 69 -18.61 12.32 -3.41
C SER A 69 -17.29 11.99 -4.10
N GLU A 70 -17.40 11.66 -5.38
CA GLU A 70 -16.28 11.33 -6.26
C GLU A 70 -15.92 12.52 -7.17
N ASP A 71 -14.64 12.66 -7.48
CA ASP A 71 -14.11 13.57 -8.49
C ASP A 71 -13.64 12.73 -9.69
N LEU A 72 -14.55 12.53 -10.65
CA LEU A 72 -14.28 11.76 -11.86
C LEU A 72 -13.20 12.41 -12.74
N PRO A 73 -13.20 13.73 -13.00
CA PRO A 73 -12.11 14.38 -13.72
C PRO A 73 -10.73 14.13 -13.10
N ALA A 74 -10.59 14.29 -11.78
CA ALA A 74 -9.33 14.03 -11.08
C ALA A 74 -8.95 12.55 -11.13
N THR A 75 -9.92 11.64 -11.03
CA THR A 75 -9.69 10.21 -11.19
C THR A 75 -9.14 9.88 -12.57
N VAL A 76 -9.71 10.43 -13.64
CA VAL A 76 -9.23 10.23 -15.01
C VAL A 76 -7.80 10.78 -15.18
N ALA A 77 -7.50 11.94 -14.59
CA ALA A 77 -6.15 12.50 -14.61
C ALA A 77 -5.14 11.57 -13.90
N LYS A 78 -5.49 11.07 -12.71
CA LYS A 78 -4.67 10.10 -11.95
C LYS A 78 -4.49 8.79 -12.72
N LEU A 79 -5.53 8.28 -13.38
CA LEU A 79 -5.47 7.08 -14.22
C LEU A 79 -4.49 7.24 -15.39
N LYS A 80 -4.55 8.38 -16.09
CA LYS A 80 -3.60 8.67 -17.19
C LYS A 80 -2.16 8.68 -16.68
N HIS A 81 -1.92 9.35 -15.54
CA HIS A 81 -0.60 9.40 -14.93
C HIS A 81 -0.09 8.01 -14.50
N ALA A 82 -0.95 7.21 -13.84
CA ALA A 82 -0.61 5.86 -13.43
C ALA A 82 -0.27 4.96 -14.62
N LYS A 83 -1.05 5.05 -15.71
CA LYS A 83 -0.78 4.29 -16.94
C LYS A 83 0.60 4.61 -17.52
N THR A 84 0.99 5.89 -17.54
CA THR A 84 2.32 6.31 -18.02
C THR A 84 3.46 5.76 -17.14
N ASN A 85 3.22 5.64 -15.84
CA ASN A 85 4.25 5.26 -14.86
C ASN A 85 4.20 3.80 -14.41
N ALA A 86 3.30 2.98 -14.95
CA ALA A 86 3.09 1.60 -14.48
C ALA A 86 4.36 0.75 -14.59
N HIS A 87 5.05 0.79 -15.73
CA HIS A 87 6.26 -0.01 -15.94
C HIS A 87 7.41 0.40 -15.02
N SER A 88 7.57 1.69 -14.74
CA SER A 88 8.63 2.17 -13.84
C SER A 88 8.34 1.77 -12.39
N GLN A 89 7.09 1.93 -11.93
CA GLN A 89 6.64 1.49 -10.60
C GLN A 89 6.87 -0.02 -10.40
N ILE A 90 6.44 -0.85 -11.36
CA ILE A 90 6.60 -2.31 -11.29
C ILE A 90 8.09 -2.68 -11.23
N SER A 91 8.92 -2.06 -12.07
CA SER A 91 10.37 -2.32 -12.09
C SER A 91 11.03 -1.99 -10.74
N VAL A 92 10.63 -0.88 -10.11
CA VAL A 92 11.15 -0.49 -8.79
C VAL A 92 10.74 -1.49 -7.72
N ALA A 93 9.45 -1.87 -7.66
CA ALA A 93 8.98 -2.85 -6.69
C ALA A 93 9.66 -4.23 -6.88
N ALA A 94 9.83 -4.66 -8.14
CA ALA A 94 10.52 -5.89 -8.48
C ALA A 94 11.99 -5.88 -8.02
N LYS A 95 12.70 -4.76 -8.23
CA LYS A 95 14.08 -4.60 -7.76
C LYS A 95 14.18 -4.70 -6.24
N ILE A 96 13.31 -3.98 -5.52
CA ILE A 96 13.29 -4.02 -4.04
C ILE A 96 13.06 -5.45 -3.55
N LEU A 97 12.12 -6.17 -4.15
CA LEU A 97 11.80 -7.55 -3.75
C LEU A 97 12.91 -8.55 -4.10
N ALA A 98 13.69 -8.31 -5.16
CA ALA A 98 14.81 -9.18 -5.53
C ALA A 98 16.04 -9.03 -4.62
N GLU A 99 16.14 -7.94 -3.85
CA GLU A 99 17.23 -7.64 -2.93
C GLU A 99 16.95 -8.11 -1.49
N ARG A 100 15.85 -8.84 -1.26
CA ARG A 100 15.38 -9.35 0.04
C ARG A 100 15.51 -10.86 0.15
#